data_AF-A0A7X1KF38-F1
#
_entry.id   AF-A0A7X1KF38-F1
#
_cell.length_a   1.000
_cell.length_b   1.000
_cell.length_c   1.000
_cell.angle_alpha   90.00
_cell.angle_beta   90.00
_cell.angle_gamma   90.00
#
_symmetry.space_group_name_H-M   'P 1'
#
loop_
_entity.id
_entity.type
_entity.pdbx_description
1 polymer ?
#
loop_
_entity_poly.entity_id
_entity_poly.type
_entity_poly.pdbx_seq_one_letter_code
_entity_poly.pdbx_strand_id
1 'polypeptide(L)'
;MSNVIGFPQPAATVHINDETMSLLASDQLIYRIWDLLDSTVEIIGNPNDPDSRDHWQINQQEAYGNSLEAQICARVLVRRIIGVEPREIQREQTRRLLAACGISRDGGEA
;
A
#
# COMPACT_ATOMS: atom_id res chain seq x y z
N MET A 1 23.67 0.10 -15.12
CA MET A 1 24.25 0.20 -13.76
C MET A 1 23.13 0.65 -12.85
N SER A 2 22.75 -0.19 -11.88
CA SER A 2 21.53 -0.02 -11.08
C SER A 2 21.75 1.04 -10.00
N ASN A 3 21.09 2.19 -10.10
CA ASN A 3 21.19 3.34 -9.18
C ASN A 3 20.62 3.06 -7.76
N VAL A 4 20.38 1.81 -7.40
CA VAL A 4 19.68 1.41 -6.17
C VAL A 4 20.54 1.68 -4.92
N ILE A 5 21.88 1.62 -5.02
CA ILE A 5 22.79 1.79 -3.88
C ILE A 5 22.80 3.25 -3.35
N GLY A 6 22.32 4.22 -4.13
CA GLY A 6 22.25 5.63 -3.73
C GLY A 6 20.83 6.16 -3.50
N PHE A 7 19.84 5.27 -3.45
CA PHE A 7 18.45 5.69 -3.38
C PHE A 7 18.11 6.25 -1.99
N PRO A 8 17.54 7.45 -1.88
CA PRO A 8 17.27 8.07 -0.60
C PRO A 8 16.23 7.25 0.18
N GLN A 9 16.63 6.73 1.34
CA GLN A 9 15.73 6.01 2.24
C GLN A 9 14.93 6.99 3.09
N PRO A 10 13.62 6.76 3.30
CA PRO A 10 12.80 7.57 4.18
C PRO A 10 13.10 7.31 5.66
N ALA A 11 13.08 8.35 6.48
CA ALA A 11 13.14 8.23 7.94
C ALA A 11 11.86 7.60 8.51
N ALA A 12 11.98 6.87 9.62
CA ALA A 12 10.85 6.25 10.29
C ALA A 12 9.77 7.29 10.63
N THR A 13 8.53 7.01 10.21
CA THR A 13 7.42 7.96 10.31
C THR A 13 6.57 7.63 11.54
N VAL A 14 6.46 8.56 12.50
CA VAL A 14 5.72 8.35 13.77
C VAL A 14 4.20 8.36 13.57
N HIS A 15 3.72 9.00 12.49
CA HIS A 15 2.31 9.00 12.08
C HIS A 15 2.20 8.55 10.62
N ILE A 16 1.47 7.46 10.38
CA ILE A 16 1.27 6.90 9.05
C ILE A 16 -0.06 7.44 8.49
N ASN A 17 0.01 8.48 7.67
CA ASN A 17 -1.14 9.05 6.94
C ASN A 17 -0.72 9.74 5.64
N ASP A 18 -1.70 10.13 4.82
CA ASP A 18 -1.49 10.75 3.51
C ASP A 18 -0.68 12.06 3.61
N GLU A 19 -0.89 12.87 4.64
CA GLU A 19 -0.17 14.13 4.86
C GLU A 19 1.33 13.90 5.09
N THR A 20 1.66 12.93 5.94
CA THR A 20 3.06 12.66 6.28
C THR A 20 3.79 12.00 5.11
N MET A 21 3.13 11.08 4.39
CA MET A 21 3.70 10.49 3.17
C MET A 21 3.82 11.50 2.03
N SER A 22 3.02 12.57 2.03
CA SER A 22 3.15 13.68 1.09
C SER A 22 4.42 14.52 1.28
N LEU A 23 5.18 14.31 2.35
CA LEU A 23 6.49 14.95 2.57
C LEU A 23 7.62 14.22 1.83
N LEU A 24 7.47 12.92 1.55
CA LEU A 24 8.48 12.12 0.86
C LEU A 24 8.48 12.43 -0.63
N ALA A 25 9.63 12.44 -1.29
CA ALA A 25 9.71 12.54 -2.75
C ALA A 25 9.15 11.26 -3.44
N SER A 26 8.78 11.36 -4.72
CA SER A 26 8.14 10.25 -5.45
C SER A 26 9.01 9.00 -5.53
N ASP A 27 10.32 9.19 -5.65
CA ASP A 27 11.30 8.13 -5.58
C ASP A 27 11.28 7.50 -4.17
N GLN A 28 11.40 8.28 -3.10
CA GLN A 28 11.33 7.79 -1.72
C GLN A 28 10.06 6.98 -1.43
N LEU A 29 8.91 7.40 -1.99
CA LEU A 29 7.66 6.64 -1.92
C LEU A 29 7.75 5.28 -2.60
N ILE A 30 8.34 5.21 -3.80
CA ILE A 30 8.52 3.94 -4.54
C ILE A 30 9.38 2.97 -3.72
N TYR A 31 10.50 3.44 -3.17
CA TYR A 31 11.37 2.58 -2.36
C TYR A 31 10.66 2.12 -1.09
N ARG A 32 9.95 3.00 -0.39
CA ARG A 32 9.19 2.63 0.81
C ARG A 32 8.12 1.59 0.51
N ILE A 33 7.40 1.72 -0.61
CA ILE A 33 6.41 0.72 -1.05
C ILE A 33 7.09 -0.63 -1.26
N TRP A 34 8.21 -0.66 -1.99
CA TRP A 34 8.92 -1.89 -2.24
C TRP A 34 9.41 -2.55 -0.94
N ASP A 35 10.11 -1.80 -0.10
CA ASP A 35 10.68 -2.25 1.18
C ASP A 35 9.62 -2.82 2.13
N LEU A 36 8.48 -2.13 2.26
CA LEU A 36 7.37 -2.57 3.11
C LEU A 36 6.70 -3.84 2.57
N LEU A 37 6.52 -3.95 1.25
CA LEU A 37 5.90 -5.13 0.66
C LEU A 37 6.83 -6.35 0.70
N ASP A 38 8.13 -6.15 0.50
CA ASP A 38 9.13 -7.22 0.62
C ASP A 38 9.20 -7.72 2.07
N SER A 39 9.31 -6.79 3.03
CA SER A 39 9.26 -7.09 4.46
C SER A 39 7.96 -7.80 4.87
N THR A 40 6.80 -7.41 4.31
CA THR A 40 5.52 -8.08 4.56
C THR A 40 5.58 -9.56 4.18
N VAL A 41 6.15 -9.88 3.01
CA VAL A 41 6.27 -11.26 2.53
C VAL A 41 7.22 -12.07 3.41
N GLU A 42 8.34 -11.47 3.83
CA GLU A 42 9.28 -12.11 4.75
C GLU A 42 8.65 -12.39 6.12
N ILE A 43 7.90 -11.42 6.67
CA ILE A 43 7.32 -11.49 8.02
C ILE A 43 6.20 -12.52 8.11
N ILE A 44 5.30 -12.59 7.12
CA ILE A 44 4.21 -13.58 7.11
C ILE A 44 4.78 -15.01 7.25
N GLY A 45 6.00 -15.23 6.73
CA GLY A 45 6.75 -16.46 6.93
C GLY A 45 6.08 -17.68 6.28
N ASN A 46 6.69 -18.84 6.48
CA ASN A 46 6.10 -20.11 6.04
C ASN A 46 5.26 -20.69 7.19
N PRO A 47 3.94 -20.93 7.02
CA PRO A 47 3.13 -21.53 8.09
C PRO A 47 3.55 -22.96 8.46
N ASN A 48 4.39 -23.61 7.64
CA ASN A 48 4.96 -24.92 7.91
C ASN A 48 6.29 -24.86 8.68
N ASP A 49 6.84 -23.66 8.89
CA ASP A 49 8.01 -23.43 9.71
C ASP A 49 7.59 -23.25 11.20
N PRO A 50 8.11 -24.06 12.14
CA PRO A 50 7.73 -23.99 13.55
C PRO A 50 7.96 -22.62 14.20
N ASP A 51 9.06 -21.94 13.87
CA ASP A 51 9.41 -20.64 14.47
C ASP A 51 8.44 -19.54 14.02
N SER A 52 8.04 -19.58 12.75
CA SER A 52 7.01 -18.71 12.16
C SER A 52 5.62 -18.96 12.76
N ARG A 53 5.31 -20.23 13.10
CA ARG A 53 4.01 -20.60 13.68
C ARG A 53 3.83 -20.05 15.10
N ASP A 54 4.89 -20.09 15.91
CA ASP A 54 4.85 -19.61 17.30
C ASP A 54 4.67 -18.09 17.40
N HIS A 55 5.10 -17.35 16.37
CA HIS A 55 4.95 -15.89 16.28
C HIS A 55 3.86 -15.43 15.30
N TRP A 56 3.05 -16.35 14.77
CA TRP A 56 2.12 -16.09 13.67
C TRP A 56 1.24 -14.85 13.88
N GLN A 57 0.66 -14.68 15.07
CA GLN A 57 -0.23 -13.54 15.33
C GLN A 57 0.51 -12.19 15.27
N ILE A 58 1.73 -12.12 15.80
CA ILE A 58 2.56 -10.92 15.79
C ILE A 58 2.99 -10.62 14.36
N ASN A 59 3.46 -11.64 13.64
CA ASN A 59 3.86 -11.54 12.25
C ASN A 59 2.72 -11.03 11.36
N GLN A 60 1.50 -11.54 11.54
CA GLN A 60 0.34 -11.08 10.78
C GLN A 60 -0.03 -9.62 11.08
N GLN A 61 0.11 -9.17 12.34
CA GLN A 61 -0.13 -7.78 12.71
C GLN A 61 0.90 -6.84 12.09
N GLU A 62 2.17 -7.21 12.12
CA GLU A 62 3.26 -6.42 11.55
C GLU A 62 3.17 -6.38 10.01
N ALA A 63 2.90 -7.52 9.37
CA ALA A 63 2.64 -7.61 7.94
C ALA A 63 1.44 -6.76 7.50
N TYR A 64 0.37 -6.74 8.31
CA TYR A 64 -0.78 -5.87 8.06
C TYR A 64 -0.38 -4.39 8.16
N GLY A 65 0.40 -4.01 9.19
CA GLY A 65 0.93 -2.65 9.35
C GLY A 65 1.74 -2.19 8.15
N ASN A 66 2.69 -3.02 7.70
CA ASN A 66 3.53 -2.74 6.54
C ASN A 66 2.71 -2.61 5.25
N SER A 67 1.75 -3.50 5.05
CA SER A 67 0.83 -3.45 3.90
C SER A 67 -0.03 -2.18 3.89
N LEU A 68 -0.53 -1.77 5.05
CA LEU A 68 -1.33 -0.55 5.19
C LEU A 68 -0.50 0.69 4.85
N GLU A 69 0.73 0.75 5.35
CA GLU A 69 1.64 1.85 5.07
C GLU A 69 2.03 1.91 3.58
N ALA A 70 2.32 0.75 2.96
CA ALA A 70 2.59 0.67 1.53
C ALA A 70 1.40 1.18 0.70
N GLN A 71 0.17 0.86 1.11
CA GLN A 71 -1.04 1.36 0.46
C GLN A 71 -1.14 2.90 0.54
N ILE A 72 -0.81 3.50 1.68
CA ILE A 72 -0.83 4.96 1.85
C ILE A 72 0.26 5.62 0.99
N CYS A 73 1.46 5.05 0.95
CA CYS A 73 2.53 5.53 0.05
C CYS A 73 2.12 5.46 -1.42
N ALA A 74 1.54 4.34 -1.86
CA ALA A 74 1.07 4.15 -3.22
C ALA A 74 -0.03 5.14 -3.60
N ARG A 75 -0.94 5.43 -2.65
CA ARG A 75 -1.99 6.44 -2.82
C ARG A 75 -1.39 7.82 -3.11
N VAL A 76 -0.49 8.30 -2.26
CA VAL A 76 0.16 9.61 -2.46
C VAL A 76 0.91 9.65 -3.80
N LEU A 77 1.63 8.59 -4.15
CA LEU A 77 2.35 8.51 -5.42
C LEU A 77 1.41 8.58 -6.63
N VAL A 78 0.33 7.79 -6.62
CA VAL A 78 -0.68 7.77 -7.68
C VAL A 78 -1.34 9.14 -7.83
N ARG A 79 -1.68 9.80 -6.71
CA ARG A 79 -2.24 11.15 -6.72
C ARG A 79 -1.29 12.15 -7.39
N ARG A 80 0.02 12.05 -7.12
CA ARG A 80 1.02 12.93 -7.75
C ARG A 80 1.17 12.70 -9.24
N ILE A 81 1.14 11.44 -9.68
CA ILE A 81 1.33 11.08 -11.09
C ILE A 81 0.08 11.45 -11.91
N ILE A 82 -1.11 11.16 -11.39
CA ILE A 82 -2.36 11.28 -12.14
C ILE A 82 -3.04 12.64 -11.89
N GLY A 83 -2.76 13.30 -10.78
CA GLY A 83 -3.39 14.57 -10.39
C GLY A 83 -4.80 14.41 -9.79
N VAL A 84 -5.23 13.18 -9.53
CA VAL A 84 -6.60 12.82 -9.11
C VAL A 84 -6.53 12.03 -7.80
N GLU A 85 -7.52 12.21 -6.91
CA GLU A 85 -7.55 11.50 -5.63
C GLU A 85 -7.71 9.98 -5.85
N PRO A 86 -6.93 9.10 -5.20
CA PRO A 86 -7.02 7.68 -5.49
C PRO A 86 -8.32 7.02 -5.04
N ARG A 87 -9.07 7.66 -4.13
CA ARG A 87 -10.47 7.27 -3.84
C ARG A 87 -11.36 7.44 -5.07
N GLU A 88 -11.14 8.45 -5.90
CA GLU A 88 -11.86 8.66 -7.15
C GLU A 88 -11.47 7.59 -8.17
N ILE A 89 -10.18 7.21 -8.22
CA ILE A 89 -9.69 6.11 -9.05
C ILE A 89 -10.31 4.77 -8.61
N GLN A 90 -10.31 4.47 -7.30
CA GLN A 90 -10.94 3.25 -6.76
C GLN A 90 -12.44 3.23 -7.05
N ARG A 91 -13.14 4.36 -6.87
CA ARG A 91 -14.57 4.48 -7.21
C ARG A 91 -14.79 4.20 -8.70
N GLU A 92 -13.97 4.77 -9.57
CA GLU A 92 -14.08 4.57 -11.01
C GLU A 92 -13.75 3.12 -11.43
N GLN A 93 -12.70 2.51 -10.87
CA GLN A 93 -12.38 1.10 -11.11
C GLN A 93 -13.51 0.17 -10.62
N THR A 94 -14.03 0.43 -9.42
CA THR A 94 -15.16 -0.32 -8.87
C THR A 94 -16.40 -0.16 -9.76
N ARG A 95 -16.69 1.06 -10.21
CA ARG A 95 -17.81 1.34 -11.12
C ARG A 95 -17.67 0.56 -12.43
N ARG A 96 -16.47 0.55 -13.03
CA ARG A 96 -16.18 -0.21 -14.26
C ARG A 96 -16.32 -1.71 -14.06
N LEU A 97 -15.82 -2.24 -12.94
CA LEU A 97 -15.94 -3.65 -12.60
C LEU A 97 -17.41 -4.06 -12.45
N LEU A 98 -18.19 -3.28 -11.69
CA LEU A 98 -19.62 -3.54 -11.50
C LEU A 98 -20.38 -3.50 -12.83
N ALA A 99 -20.10 -2.51 -13.69
CA ALA A 99 -20.69 -2.43 -15.03
C ALA A 99 -20.32 -3.63 -15.92
N ALA A 100 -19.06 -4.07 -15.91
CA ALA A 100 -18.60 -5.26 -16.64
C ALA A 100 -19.25 -6.56 -16.12
N CYS A 101 -19.57 -6.62 -14.83
CA CYS A 101 -20.31 -7.72 -14.21
C CYS A 101 -21.84 -7.62 -14.40
N GLY A 102 -22.35 -6.59 -15.11
CA GLY A 102 -23.78 -6.38 -15.32
C GLY A 102 -24.55 -5.94 -14.07
N ILE A 103 -23.86 -5.46 -13.03
CA ILE A 103 -24.46 -4.99 -11.78
C ILE A 103 -24.76 -3.49 -11.93
N SER A 104 -26.03 -3.15 -12.17
CA SER A 104 -26.48 -1.75 -12.19
C SER A 104 -26.64 -1.21 -10.76
N ARG A 105 -26.18 0.02 -10.52
CA ARG A 105 -26.55 0.81 -9.33
C ARG A 105 -27.91 1.51 -9.58
N ASP A 106 -28.93 0.76 -9.97
CA ASP A 106 -30.30 1.26 -9.96
C ASP A 106 -30.94 0.82 -8.64
N GLY A 107 -30.82 1.68 -7.62
CA GLY A 107 -31.39 1.42 -6.31
C GLY A 107 -30.92 2.41 -5.26
N GLY A 108 -31.44 3.64 -5.31
CA GLY A 108 -31.32 4.57 -4.19
C GLY A 108 -31.39 6.04 -4.58
N GLU A 109 -32.51 6.48 -5.16
CA GLU A 109 -33.02 7.82 -4.86
C GLU A 109 -33.79 7.74 -3.53
N ALA A 110 -33.34 8.49 -2.53
CA ALA A 110 -34.13 9.12 -1.48
C ALA A 110 -33.30 10.23 -0.83
#